data_AF-A0A8E1C0S0-F1
#
_entry.id   AF-A0A8E1C0S0-F1
#
_cell.length_a   1.000
_cell.length_b   1.000
_cell.length_c   1.000
_cell.angle_alpha   90.00
_cell.angle_beta   90.00
_cell.angle_gamma   90.00
#
_symmetry.space_group_name_H-M   'P 1'
#
loop_
_entity.id
_entity.type
_entity.pdbx_description
1 polymer ?
#
loop_
_entity_poly.entity_id
_entity_poly.type
_entity_poly.pdbx_seq_one_letter_code
_entity_poly.pdbx_strand_id
1 'polypeptide(L)'
;MLTNKEQNSATALANHMIDTAQQKQRLQQKKARLIMEEINFKIKERKMRTRHLIEVGGLVAKVKLDDLPTNSLLGALVSIKNELTKHPDIQDSWTKIGRDILDHENDSRSAIILKFTSKPTQSIRTHIRQHGLKWNSLRKEWYGHVLDIGSLKNGLLDIEYELEIIKPEEN
;
A
#
# COMPACT_ATOMS: atom_id res chain seq x y z
N MET A 1 29.72 -65.41 -23.33
CA MET A 1 30.18 -64.55 -22.22
C MET A 1 30.69 -63.26 -22.84
N LEU A 2 30.05 -62.12 -22.59
CA LEU A 2 30.53 -60.82 -23.06
C LEU A 2 31.88 -60.51 -22.39
N THR A 3 32.78 -59.88 -23.12
CA THR A 3 34.14 -59.58 -22.63
C THR A 3 34.10 -58.46 -21.57
N ASN A 4 35.02 -58.46 -20.60
CA ASN A 4 35.09 -57.42 -19.54
C ASN A 4 35.10 -55.98 -20.10
N LYS A 5 35.63 -55.78 -21.32
CA LYS A 5 35.63 -54.49 -22.01
C LYS A 5 34.21 -54.03 -22.39
N GLU A 6 33.36 -54.93 -22.86
CA GLU A 6 31.97 -54.64 -23.23
C GLU A 6 31.10 -54.36 -22.00
N GLN A 7 31.33 -55.08 -20.90
CA GLN A 7 30.63 -54.83 -19.63
C GLN A 7 30.98 -53.47 -19.04
N ASN A 8 32.26 -53.06 -19.10
CA ASN A 8 32.70 -51.74 -18.64
C ASN A 8 32.15 -50.60 -19.53
N SER A 9 32.12 -50.79 -20.85
CA SER A 9 31.51 -49.82 -21.78
C SER A 9 29.99 -49.68 -21.57
N ALA A 10 29.27 -50.78 -21.33
CA ALA A 10 27.84 -50.74 -21.04
C ALA A 10 27.54 -50.03 -19.70
N THR A 11 28.38 -50.25 -18.68
CA THR A 11 28.26 -49.60 -17.37
C THR A 11 28.52 -48.08 -17.46
N ALA A 12 29.51 -47.66 -18.24
CA ALA A 12 29.79 -46.24 -18.48
C ALA A 12 28.64 -45.53 -19.21
N LEU A 13 28.06 -46.19 -20.23
CA LEU A 13 26.88 -45.67 -20.95
C LEU A 13 25.67 -45.54 -20.02
N ALA A 14 25.39 -46.54 -19.19
CA ALA A 14 24.29 -46.50 -18.22
C ALA A 14 24.45 -45.34 -17.22
N ASN A 15 25.66 -45.14 -16.68
CA ASN A 15 25.94 -44.04 -15.75
C ASN A 15 25.77 -42.66 -16.40
N HIS A 16 26.22 -42.49 -17.65
CA HIS A 16 26.01 -41.25 -18.41
C HIS A 16 24.52 -40.99 -18.71
N MET A 17 23.74 -42.03 -19.00
CA MET A 17 22.29 -41.91 -19.21
C MET A 17 21.56 -41.51 -17.91
N ILE A 18 22.03 -41.99 -16.75
CA ILE A 18 21.48 -41.59 -15.44
C ILE A 18 21.81 -40.12 -15.14
N ASP A 19 23.05 -39.68 -15.37
CA ASP A 19 23.47 -38.29 -15.13
C ASP A 19 22.72 -37.30 -16.04
N THR A 20 22.56 -37.63 -17.32
CA THR A 20 21.78 -36.80 -18.27
C THR A 20 20.29 -36.74 -17.90
N ALA A 21 19.70 -37.84 -17.40
CA ALA A 21 18.32 -37.85 -16.91
C ALA A 21 18.14 -36.97 -15.66
N GLN A 22 19.08 -37.04 -14.71
CA GLN A 22 19.09 -36.17 -13.52
C GLN A 22 19.28 -34.70 -13.89
N GLN A 23 20.16 -34.39 -14.85
CA GLN A 23 20.36 -33.03 -15.35
C GLN A 23 19.08 -32.48 -16.00
N LYS A 24 18.40 -33.28 -16.82
CA LYS A 24 17.11 -32.92 -17.42
C LYS A 24 16.04 -32.63 -16.37
N GLN A 25 15.96 -33.45 -15.32
CA GLN A 25 15.01 -33.25 -14.22
C GLN A 25 15.31 -31.95 -13.45
N ARG A 26 16.57 -31.65 -13.16
CA ARG A 26 16.99 -30.38 -12.52
C ARG A 26 16.60 -29.17 -13.37
N LEU A 27 16.81 -29.24 -14.68
CA LEU A 27 16.42 -28.18 -15.61
C LEU A 27 14.89 -27.98 -15.66
N GLN A 28 14.12 -29.07 -15.64
CA GLN A 28 12.65 -28.99 -15.57
C GLN A 28 12.17 -28.34 -14.26
N GLN A 29 12.76 -28.69 -13.12
CA GLN A 29 12.45 -28.05 -11.84
C GLN A 29 12.81 -26.55 -11.86
N LYS A 30 13.98 -26.18 -12.40
CA LYS A 30 14.38 -24.78 -12.56
C LYS A 30 13.41 -24.02 -13.47
N LYS A 31 13.00 -24.62 -14.58
CA LYS A 31 11.99 -24.03 -15.49
C LYS A 31 10.66 -23.81 -14.78
N ALA A 32 10.19 -24.79 -14.00
CA ALA A 32 8.94 -24.66 -13.24
C ALA A 32 9.02 -23.52 -12.21
N ARG A 33 10.15 -23.36 -11.51
CA ARG A 33 10.38 -22.25 -10.58
C ARG A 33 10.34 -20.90 -11.30
N LEU A 34 11.02 -20.77 -12.43
CA LEU A 34 11.02 -19.53 -13.22
C LEU A 34 9.62 -19.16 -13.73
N ILE A 35 8.83 -20.15 -14.17
CA ILE A 35 7.44 -19.91 -14.58
C ILE A 35 6.60 -19.39 -13.39
N MET A 36 6.75 -19.98 -12.20
CA MET A 36 6.05 -19.52 -11.00
C MET A 36 6.47 -18.09 -10.61
N GLU A 37 7.76 -17.79 -10.66
CA GLU A 37 8.27 -16.43 -10.41
C GLU A 37 7.71 -15.43 -11.41
N GLU A 38 7.72 -15.76 -12.71
CA GLU A 38 7.15 -14.91 -13.76
C GLU A 38 5.66 -14.62 -13.53
N ILE A 39 4.87 -15.64 -13.16
CA ILE A 39 3.46 -15.48 -12.81
C ILE A 39 3.31 -14.53 -11.62
N ASN A 40 4.12 -14.71 -10.56
CA ASN A 40 4.08 -13.85 -9.39
C ASN A 40 4.47 -12.40 -9.71
N PHE A 41 5.47 -12.20 -10.57
CA PHE A 41 5.86 -10.89 -11.06
C PHE A 41 4.71 -10.21 -11.82
N LYS A 42 4.05 -10.93 -12.74
CA LYS A 42 2.88 -10.43 -13.48
C LYS A 42 1.71 -10.04 -12.57
N ILE A 43 1.47 -10.81 -11.50
CA ILE A 43 0.44 -10.47 -10.51
C ILE A 43 0.81 -9.19 -9.74
N LYS A 44 2.06 -9.07 -9.29
CA LYS A 44 2.54 -7.86 -8.60
C LYS A 44 2.43 -6.63 -9.49
N GLU A 45 2.85 -6.73 -10.74
CA GLU A 45 2.76 -5.65 -11.73
C GLU A 45 1.31 -5.19 -11.93
N ARG A 46 0.37 -6.13 -12.10
CA ARG A 46 -1.07 -5.80 -12.21
C ARG A 46 -1.61 -5.09 -10.97
N LYS A 47 -1.23 -5.54 -9.77
CA LYS A 47 -1.63 -4.90 -8.51
C LYS A 47 -1.08 -3.48 -8.42
N MET A 48 0.19 -3.27 -8.75
CA MET A 48 0.81 -1.94 -8.74
C MET A 48 0.15 -1.02 -9.77
N ARG A 49 -0.05 -1.49 -11.00
CA ARG A 49 -0.74 -0.74 -12.05
C ARG A 49 -2.17 -0.34 -11.64
N THR A 50 -2.92 -1.29 -11.08
CA THR A 50 -4.31 -1.02 -10.65
C THR A 50 -4.33 0.00 -9.53
N ARG A 51 -3.44 -0.12 -8.54
CA ARG A 51 -3.32 0.85 -7.45
C ARG A 51 -3.00 2.24 -7.98
N HIS A 52 -2.02 2.35 -8.87
CA HIS A 52 -1.64 3.64 -9.47
C HIS A 52 -2.81 4.29 -10.22
N LEU A 53 -3.57 3.52 -11.00
CA LEU A 53 -4.75 4.04 -11.71
C LEU A 53 -5.84 4.51 -10.75
N ILE A 54 -6.06 3.79 -9.64
CA ILE A 54 -7.01 4.19 -8.59
C ILE A 54 -6.55 5.48 -7.90
N GLU A 55 -5.26 5.61 -7.60
CA GLU A 55 -4.70 6.83 -6.98
C GLU A 55 -4.92 8.05 -7.89
N VAL A 56 -4.56 7.94 -9.17
CA VAL A 56 -4.77 9.02 -10.15
C VAL A 56 -6.26 9.33 -10.33
N GLY A 57 -7.11 8.31 -10.47
CA GLY A 57 -8.56 8.50 -10.56
C GLY A 57 -9.16 9.14 -9.31
N GLY A 58 -8.64 8.78 -8.13
CA GLY A 58 -9.03 9.37 -6.85
C GLY A 58 -8.69 10.86 -6.75
N LEU A 59 -7.59 11.31 -7.36
CA LEU A 59 -7.26 12.74 -7.45
C LEU A 59 -8.28 13.49 -8.31
N VAL A 60 -8.67 12.93 -9.47
CA VAL A 60 -9.67 13.53 -10.36
C VAL A 60 -11.03 13.65 -9.65
N ALA A 61 -11.45 12.61 -8.93
CA ALA A 61 -12.68 12.64 -8.15
C ALA A 61 -12.62 13.63 -6.98
N LYS A 62 -11.46 13.74 -6.30
CA LYS A 62 -11.25 14.70 -5.20
C LYS A 62 -11.51 16.14 -5.63
N VAL A 63 -11.10 16.51 -6.84
CA VAL A 63 -11.33 17.85 -7.40
C VAL A 63 -12.66 17.97 -8.17
N LYS A 64 -13.54 16.94 -8.08
CA LYS A 64 -14.86 16.89 -8.71
C LYS A 64 -14.83 17.09 -10.22
N LEU A 65 -13.80 16.55 -10.87
CA LEU A 65 -13.68 16.55 -12.34
C LEU A 65 -14.11 15.23 -12.95
N ASP A 66 -14.51 14.24 -12.13
CA ASP A 66 -14.97 12.92 -12.56
C ASP A 66 -16.37 12.93 -13.20
N ASP A 67 -17.15 13.99 -12.99
CA ASP A 67 -18.41 14.23 -13.69
C ASP A 67 -18.22 14.74 -15.14
N LEU A 68 -17.00 15.09 -15.54
CA LEU A 68 -16.73 15.58 -16.89
C LEU A 68 -16.87 14.46 -17.93
N PRO A 69 -17.42 14.76 -19.13
CA PRO A 69 -17.38 13.83 -20.26
C PRO A 69 -15.94 13.41 -20.57
N THR A 70 -15.75 12.15 -20.98
CA THR A 70 -14.43 11.55 -21.23
C THR A 70 -13.54 12.41 -22.13
N ASN A 71 -14.09 12.97 -23.20
CA ASN A 71 -13.33 13.80 -24.14
C ASN A 71 -12.90 15.13 -23.54
N SER A 72 -13.74 15.73 -22.67
CA SER A 72 -13.43 16.99 -21.98
C SER A 72 -12.33 16.77 -20.94
N LEU A 73 -12.42 15.69 -20.16
CA LEU A 73 -11.38 15.33 -19.19
C LEU A 73 -10.05 15.03 -19.89
N LEU A 74 -10.08 14.29 -21.00
CA LEU A 74 -8.88 14.05 -21.81
C LEU A 74 -8.29 15.35 -22.34
N GLY A 75 -9.12 16.26 -22.86
CA GLY A 75 -8.70 17.57 -23.34
C GLY A 75 -8.02 18.41 -22.24
N ALA A 76 -8.58 18.43 -21.03
CA ALA A 76 -8.00 19.11 -19.88
C ALA A 76 -6.63 18.53 -19.51
N LEU A 77 -6.50 17.20 -19.43
CA LEU A 77 -5.22 16.54 -19.14
C LEU A 77 -4.16 16.80 -20.23
N VAL A 78 -4.57 16.85 -21.50
CA VAL A 78 -3.68 17.24 -22.61
C VAL A 78 -3.24 18.70 -22.47
N SER A 79 -4.13 19.60 -22.05
CA SER A 79 -3.78 21.00 -21.78
C SER A 79 -2.70 21.10 -20.70
N ILE A 80 -2.88 20.39 -19.57
CA ILE A 80 -1.89 20.33 -18.48
C ILE A 80 -0.55 19.80 -18.99
N LYS A 81 -0.55 18.71 -19.76
CA LYS A 81 0.68 18.16 -20.36
C LYS A 81 1.39 19.17 -21.27
N ASN A 82 0.64 19.90 -22.08
CA ASN A 82 1.18 20.91 -22.97
C ASN A 82 1.78 22.10 -22.20
N GLU A 83 1.13 22.51 -21.11
CA GLU A 83 1.60 23.55 -20.23
C GLU A 83 2.91 23.15 -19.53
N LEU A 84 2.98 21.93 -19.00
CA LEU A 84 4.20 21.37 -18.41
C LEU A 84 5.35 21.26 -19.41
N THR A 85 5.04 20.96 -20.67
CA THR A 85 6.07 20.88 -21.73
C THR A 85 6.63 22.27 -22.07
N LYS A 86 5.80 23.33 -21.98
CA LYS A 86 6.20 24.72 -22.26
C LYS A 86 6.91 25.36 -21.06
N HIS A 87 6.48 25.04 -19.85
CA HIS A 87 6.94 25.63 -18.60
C HIS A 87 7.20 24.51 -17.57
N PRO A 88 8.35 23.83 -17.61
CA PRO A 88 8.62 22.70 -16.70
C PRO A 88 8.59 23.09 -15.22
N ASP A 89 8.93 24.33 -14.91
CA ASP A 89 8.92 24.95 -13.58
C ASP A 89 7.52 25.10 -12.98
N ILE A 90 6.46 25.05 -13.79
CA ILE A 90 5.08 25.12 -13.30
C ILE A 90 4.73 23.95 -12.36
N GLN A 91 5.45 22.83 -12.49
CA GLN A 91 5.27 21.66 -11.64
C GLN A 91 5.51 21.98 -10.16
N ASP A 92 6.46 22.85 -9.84
CA ASP A 92 6.77 23.22 -8.45
C ASP A 92 5.60 24.01 -7.84
N SER A 93 5.00 24.90 -8.64
CA SER A 93 3.80 25.64 -8.24
C SER A 93 2.63 24.70 -7.97
N TRP A 94 2.35 23.77 -8.89
CA TRP A 94 1.30 22.76 -8.70
C TRP A 94 1.57 21.87 -7.49
N THR A 95 2.83 21.52 -7.24
CA THR A 95 3.23 20.71 -6.08
C THR A 95 2.94 21.45 -4.79
N LYS A 96 3.21 22.76 -4.73
CA LYS A 96 2.88 23.60 -3.57
C LYS A 96 1.37 23.66 -3.34
N ILE A 97 0.59 23.98 -4.38
CA ILE A 97 -0.88 24.03 -4.30
C ILE A 97 -1.45 22.68 -3.83
N GLY A 98 -0.97 21.58 -4.41
CA GLY A 98 -1.40 20.24 -4.04
C GLY A 98 -1.06 19.89 -2.59
N ARG A 99 0.13 20.28 -2.12
CA ARG A 99 0.54 20.11 -0.72
C ARG A 99 -0.38 20.89 0.22
N ASP A 100 -0.60 22.17 -0.04
CA ASP A 100 -1.44 23.02 0.82
C ASP A 100 -2.86 22.44 0.97
N ILE A 101 -3.46 21.92 -0.12
CA ILE A 101 -4.78 21.26 -0.09
C ILE A 101 -4.75 19.97 0.76
N LEU A 102 -3.71 19.15 0.62
CA LEU A 102 -3.60 17.88 1.34
C LEU A 102 -3.28 18.10 2.83
N ASP A 103 -2.48 19.11 3.15
CA ASP A 103 -2.10 19.45 4.51
C ASP A 103 -3.29 20.05 5.26
N HIS A 104 -4.11 20.90 4.63
CA HIS A 104 -5.37 21.38 5.23
C HIS A 104 -6.36 20.25 5.57
N GLU A 105 -6.40 19.17 4.78
CA GLU A 105 -7.19 17.98 5.14
C GLU A 105 -6.62 17.24 6.37
N ASN A 106 -5.31 17.31 6.59
CA ASN A 106 -4.67 16.71 7.75
C ASN A 106 -4.76 17.59 9.00
N ASP A 107 -4.66 18.92 8.86
CA ASP A 107 -4.85 19.90 9.92
C ASP A 107 -6.28 19.87 10.49
N SER A 108 -7.26 19.50 9.65
CA SER A 108 -8.63 19.25 10.12
C SER A 108 -8.74 18.06 11.09
N ARG A 109 -7.69 17.25 11.22
CA ARG A 109 -7.63 16.12 12.14
C ARG A 109 -6.65 16.41 13.27
N SER A 110 -7.17 16.47 14.48
CA SER A 110 -6.34 16.61 15.68
C SER A 110 -5.70 15.27 16.04
N ALA A 111 -4.38 15.23 16.15
CA ALA A 111 -3.68 14.08 16.72
C ALA A 111 -3.95 14.02 18.23
N ILE A 112 -4.47 12.89 18.70
CA ILE A 112 -4.93 12.73 20.09
C ILE A 112 -4.36 11.46 20.69
N ILE A 113 -3.94 11.56 21.95
CA ILE A 113 -3.73 10.44 22.85
C ILE A 113 -4.87 10.43 23.88
N LEU A 114 -5.48 9.27 24.07
CA LEU A 114 -6.58 9.06 25.00
C LEU A 114 -6.23 7.93 25.97
N LYS A 115 -6.24 8.25 27.28
CA LYS A 115 -5.93 7.33 28.36
C LYS A 115 -7.14 7.15 29.27
N PHE A 116 -7.28 5.97 29.85
CA PHE A 116 -8.36 5.67 30.79
C PHE A 116 -7.78 5.18 32.11
N THR A 117 -8.37 5.61 33.23
CA THR A 117 -8.02 5.14 34.58
C THR A 117 -8.44 3.69 34.82
N SER A 118 -9.48 3.24 34.13
CA SER A 118 -9.98 1.87 34.16
C SER A 118 -10.29 1.36 32.75
N LYS A 119 -10.38 0.03 32.58
CA LYS A 119 -10.58 -0.57 31.26
C LYS A 119 -11.94 -0.14 30.67
N PRO A 120 -11.97 0.55 29.51
CA PRO A 120 -13.23 1.00 28.91
C PRO A 120 -14.09 -0.17 28.45
N THR A 121 -15.40 0.02 28.52
CA THR A 121 -16.39 -0.97 28.08
C THR A 121 -16.27 -1.26 26.58
N GLN A 122 -16.88 -2.35 26.10
CA GLN A 122 -16.84 -2.67 24.67
C GLN A 122 -17.51 -1.58 23.82
N SER A 123 -18.60 -0.97 24.30
CA SER A 123 -19.29 0.13 23.61
C SER A 123 -18.34 1.32 23.39
N ILE A 124 -17.67 1.77 24.45
CA ILE A 124 -16.70 2.86 24.41
C ILE A 124 -15.53 2.53 23.45
N ARG A 125 -15.00 1.30 23.50
CA ARG A 125 -13.93 0.87 22.59
C ARG A 125 -14.35 0.80 21.13
N THR A 126 -15.63 0.55 20.84
CA THR A 126 -16.16 0.60 19.47
C THR A 126 -16.28 2.06 19.01
N HIS A 127 -16.84 2.93 19.85
CA HIS A 127 -16.94 4.37 19.59
C HIS A 127 -15.58 5.01 19.27
N ILE A 128 -14.57 4.74 20.11
CA ILE A 128 -13.19 5.23 19.93
C ILE A 128 -12.61 4.79 18.57
N ARG A 129 -12.85 3.53 18.16
CA ARG A 129 -12.36 3.02 16.88
C ARG A 129 -13.07 3.65 15.68
N GLN A 130 -14.37 3.97 15.80
CA GLN A 130 -15.11 4.68 14.77
C GLN A 130 -14.53 6.08 14.51
N HIS A 131 -13.99 6.71 15.56
CA HIS A 131 -13.28 7.99 15.48
C HIS A 131 -11.79 7.85 15.06
N GLY A 132 -11.34 6.67 14.63
CA GLY A 132 -10.01 6.47 14.04
C GLY A 132 -8.87 6.23 15.02
N LEU A 133 -9.14 6.14 16.33
CA LEU A 133 -8.16 5.85 17.36
C LEU A 133 -7.81 4.35 17.39
N LYS A 134 -6.52 4.04 17.57
CA LYS A 134 -5.97 2.69 17.64
C LYS A 134 -5.41 2.41 19.03
N TRP A 135 -5.56 1.19 19.49
CA TRP A 135 -5.02 0.75 20.78
C TRP A 135 -3.51 0.48 20.68
N ASN A 136 -2.73 1.11 21.56
CA ASN A 136 -1.33 0.81 21.78
C ASN A 136 -1.18 -0.14 22.97
N SER A 137 -0.83 -1.40 22.72
CA SER A 137 -0.69 -2.41 23.77
C SER A 137 0.50 -2.20 24.70
N LEU A 138 1.53 -1.46 24.27
CA LEU A 138 2.73 -1.18 25.05
C LEU A 138 2.47 -0.05 26.05
N ARG A 139 1.92 1.07 25.58
CA ARG A 139 1.64 2.25 26.43
C ARG A 139 0.33 2.15 27.20
N LYS A 140 -0.54 1.22 26.83
CA LYS A 140 -1.91 1.10 27.36
C LYS A 140 -2.77 2.34 27.08
N GLU A 141 -2.57 2.94 25.91
CA GLU A 141 -3.18 4.20 25.50
C GLU A 141 -3.79 4.06 24.10
N TRP A 142 -4.77 4.91 23.79
CA TRP A 142 -5.34 5.05 22.44
C TRP A 142 -4.68 6.22 21.74
N TYR A 143 -4.35 6.07 20.45
CA TYR A 143 -3.71 7.12 19.65
C TYR A 143 -4.30 7.18 18.24
N GLY A 144 -4.38 8.37 17.65
CA GLY A 144 -4.94 8.54 16.31
C GLY A 144 -5.24 9.99 15.98
N HIS A 145 -5.77 10.20 14.77
CA HIS A 145 -6.16 11.52 14.27
C HIS A 145 -7.68 11.59 14.23
N VAL A 146 -8.26 12.57 14.92
CA VAL A 146 -9.70 12.71 15.11
C VAL A 146 -10.17 13.98 14.42
N LEU A 147 -11.16 13.84 13.52
CA LEU A 147 -11.77 14.97 12.79
C LEU A 147 -12.60 15.87 13.72
N ASP A 148 -13.43 15.27 14.57
CA ASP A 148 -14.31 15.98 15.49
C ASP A 148 -14.08 15.48 16.93
N ILE A 149 -13.36 16.30 17.70
CA ILE A 149 -13.11 16.05 19.12
C ILE A 149 -14.42 16.12 19.93
N GLY A 150 -15.37 16.97 19.52
CA GLY A 150 -16.65 17.13 20.19
C GLY A 150 -17.47 15.84 20.16
N SER A 151 -17.66 15.26 18.97
CA SER A 151 -18.34 13.97 18.82
C SER A 151 -17.59 12.83 19.54
N LEU A 152 -16.26 12.85 19.58
CA LEU A 152 -15.51 11.88 20.37
C LEU A 152 -15.86 12.00 21.85
N LYS A 153 -15.79 13.21 22.43
CA LYS A 153 -16.07 13.47 23.84
C LYS A 153 -17.50 13.12 24.26
N ASN A 154 -18.48 13.35 23.38
CA ASN A 154 -19.88 13.03 23.65
C ASN A 154 -20.11 11.53 23.95
N GLY A 155 -19.34 10.63 23.33
CA GLY A 155 -19.44 9.20 23.60
C GLY A 155 -18.59 8.72 24.79
N LEU A 156 -17.90 9.63 25.48
CA LEU A 156 -17.01 9.34 26.62
C LEU A 156 -17.51 9.97 27.93
N LEU A 157 -18.73 10.52 27.98
CA LEU A 157 -19.25 11.25 29.14
C LEU A 157 -19.34 10.41 30.42
N ASP A 158 -19.53 9.10 30.30
CA ASP A 158 -19.77 8.20 31.44
C ASP A 158 -18.48 7.59 32.04
N ILE A 159 -17.30 8.03 31.61
CA ILE A 159 -16.03 7.46 32.05
C ILE A 159 -14.99 8.56 32.29
N GLU A 160 -14.14 8.37 33.30
CA GLU A 160 -12.97 9.22 33.50
C GLU A 160 -11.90 8.89 32.45
N TYR A 161 -11.42 9.93 31.77
CA TYR A 161 -10.38 9.82 30.75
C TYR A 161 -9.44 11.04 30.77
N GLU A 162 -8.21 10.82 30.31
CA GLU A 162 -7.24 11.87 30.02
C GLU A 162 -7.09 11.99 28.50
N LEU A 163 -7.22 13.21 27.98
CA LEU A 163 -7.12 13.49 26.55
C LEU A 163 -6.02 14.52 26.31
N GLU A 164 -5.01 14.12 25.55
CA GLU A 164 -3.87 14.96 25.15
C GLU A 164 -3.95 15.23 23.64
N ILE A 165 -3.95 16.51 23.26
CA ILE A 165 -3.94 16.93 21.85
C ILE A 165 -2.50 17.26 21.48
N ILE A 166 -1.94 16.48 20.55
CA ILE A 166 -0.62 16.73 19.97
C ILE A 166 -0.80 17.81 18.90
N LYS A 167 -0.29 19.00 19.15
CA LYS A 167 -0.18 20.03 18.11
C LYS A 167 1.01 19.68 17.21
N PRO A 168 0.90 19.81 15.87
CA PRO A 168 2.08 19.74 15.02
C PRO A 168 3.03 20.88 15.42
N GLU A 169 4.32 20.59 15.59
CA GLU A 169 5.33 21.64 15.73
C GLU A 169 5.36 22.44 14.43
N GLU A 170 5.15 23.76 14.54
CA GLU A 170 5.33 24.69 13.43
C GLU A 170 6.82 24.65 13.03
N ASN A 171 7.12 24.05 11.87
CA ASN A 171 8.44 24.08 11.24
C ASN A 171 8.39 24.89 9.95
#